data_AF-A0A846E0K5-F1
#
_entry.id   AF-A0A846E0K5-F1
#
_cell.length_a   1.000
_cell.length_b   1.000
_cell.length_c   1.000
_cell.angle_alpha   90.00
_cell.angle_beta   90.00
_cell.angle_gamma   90.00
#
_symmetry.space_group_name_H-M   'P 1'
#
loop_
_entity.id
_entity.type
_entity.pdbx_description
1 polymer ?
#
loop_
_entity_poly.entity_id
_entity_poly.type
_entity_poly.pdbx_seq_one_letter_code
_entity_poly.pdbx_strand_id
1 'polypeptide(L)'
;MTTEKLKHNFPLTEQTLLLSAIAFLLLALYAPVLAHWYDGWLNKSISIEHEYFSHGLIGIPFAAYIAWTKRHRWQQLANRSHLLGGILIGLGGIFYLSGLPHFANLSFPAILSGICLWLKGIPGFRLMGFPLLLVFLATPTDVPYLIEPYALPLQSFIANIAGFILSSLGMDVTVEQIYLFVGGRVVEVAPHCAGLKMLFTSLYVSLMLLYWSGAIASRRKTGLLLGGAVLISV
;
A
#
# COMPACT_ATOMS: atom_id res chain seq x y z
N MET A 1 -20.44 -10.02 -49.08
CA MET A 1 -20.99 -9.93 -47.71
C MET A 1 -19.98 -9.15 -46.87
N THR A 2 -20.05 -7.83 -46.95
CA THR A 2 -19.10 -6.87 -46.36
C THR A 2 -19.55 -6.55 -44.95
N THR A 3 -18.74 -6.90 -43.95
CA THR A 3 -18.98 -6.54 -42.55
C THR A 3 -18.58 -5.07 -42.34
N GLU A 4 -19.57 -4.19 -42.49
CA GLU A 4 -19.47 -2.81 -42.04
C GLU A 4 -19.17 -2.79 -40.54
N LYS A 5 -17.96 -2.37 -40.18
CA LYS A 5 -17.61 -2.02 -38.81
C LYS A 5 -18.43 -0.78 -38.42
N LEU A 6 -19.54 -1.00 -37.72
CA LEU A 6 -20.23 0.03 -36.94
C LEU A 6 -19.23 0.62 -35.92
N LYS A 7 -18.53 1.68 -36.32
CA LYS A 7 -17.88 2.60 -35.39
C LYS A 7 -19.01 3.42 -34.77
N HIS A 8 -19.49 3.00 -33.61
CA HIS A 8 -20.33 3.85 -32.76
C HIS A 8 -19.50 5.07 -32.34
N ASN A 9 -19.56 6.13 -33.15
CA ASN A 9 -19.02 7.43 -32.82
C ASN A 9 -19.98 8.10 -31.84
N PHE A 10 -19.91 7.72 -30.56
CA PHE A 10 -20.55 8.52 -29.51
C PHE A 10 -19.98 9.94 -29.54
N PRO A 11 -20.81 10.99 -29.51
CA PRO A 11 -20.33 12.36 -29.47
C PRO A 11 -19.41 12.57 -28.25
N LEU A 12 -18.34 13.34 -28.43
CA LEU A 12 -17.30 13.58 -27.41
C LEU A 12 -17.86 14.04 -26.06
N THR A 13 -19.00 14.74 -26.07
CA THR A 13 -19.73 15.20 -24.88
C THR A 13 -20.29 14.05 -24.05
N GLU A 14 -20.91 13.04 -24.68
CA GLU A 14 -21.47 11.87 -23.98
C GLU A 14 -20.38 10.99 -23.37
N GLN A 15 -19.25 10.82 -24.07
CA GLN A 15 -18.10 10.10 -23.53
C GLN A 15 -17.51 10.79 -22.29
N THR A 16 -17.45 12.12 -22.30
CA THR A 16 -16.95 12.90 -21.17
C THR A 16 -17.90 12.80 -19.97
N LEU A 17 -19.21 12.85 -20.21
CA LEU A 17 -20.24 12.64 -19.18
C LEU A 17 -20.15 11.24 -18.57
N LEU A 18 -20.04 10.20 -19.39
CA LEU A 18 -19.89 8.82 -18.92
C LEU A 18 -18.63 8.63 -18.07
N LEU A 19 -17.48 9.16 -18.50
CA LEU A 19 -16.25 9.09 -17.73
C LEU A 19 -16.34 9.84 -16.39
N SER A 20 -17.01 11.00 -16.38
CA SER A 20 -17.25 11.76 -15.15
C SER A 20 -18.17 11.02 -14.18
N ALA A 21 -19.21 10.35 -14.69
CA ALA A 21 -20.13 9.54 -13.91
C ALA A 21 -19.41 8.31 -13.32
N ILE A 22 -18.57 7.63 -14.11
CA ILE A 22 -17.74 6.51 -13.62
C ILE A 22 -16.77 6.98 -12.53
N ALA A 23 -16.11 8.13 -12.72
CA ALA A 23 -15.21 8.69 -11.72
C ALA A 23 -15.96 9.04 -10.42
N PHE A 24 -17.14 9.64 -10.53
CA PHE A 24 -18.00 9.94 -9.39
C PHE A 24 -18.47 8.67 -8.67
N LEU A 25 -18.91 7.66 -9.42
CA LEU A 25 -19.33 6.37 -8.87
C LEU A 25 -18.18 5.68 -8.12
N LEU A 26 -16.98 5.66 -8.70
CA LEU A 26 -15.79 5.11 -8.04
C LEU A 26 -15.47 5.88 -6.76
N LEU A 27 -15.54 7.20 -6.79
CA LEU A 27 -15.31 8.02 -5.60
C LEU A 27 -16.37 7.73 -4.53
N ALA A 28 -17.65 7.67 -4.88
CA ALA A 28 -18.73 7.34 -3.95
C ALA A 28 -18.56 5.94 -3.33
N LEU A 29 -18.15 4.96 -4.14
CA LEU A 29 -17.95 3.57 -3.71
C LEU A 29 -16.75 3.40 -2.77
N TYR A 30 -15.64 4.09 -3.07
CA TYR A 30 -14.38 3.96 -2.33
C TYR A 30 -14.15 5.02 -1.26
N ALA A 31 -14.92 6.12 -1.23
CA ALA A 31 -14.89 7.09 -0.15
C ALA A 31 -15.01 6.46 1.25
N PRO A 32 -15.96 5.53 1.54
CA PRO A 32 -16.02 4.91 2.86
C PRO A 32 -14.79 4.06 3.18
N VAL A 33 -14.22 3.35 2.18
CA VAL A 33 -13.00 2.55 2.36
C VAL A 33 -11.81 3.45 2.69
N LEU A 34 -11.65 4.55 1.94
CA LEU A 34 -10.57 5.52 2.18
C LEU A 34 -10.73 6.26 3.50
N ALA A 35 -11.96 6.60 3.89
CA ALA A 35 -12.26 7.20 5.19
C ALA A 35 -11.95 6.24 6.34
N HIS A 36 -12.29 4.95 6.17
CA HIS A 36 -11.93 3.90 7.11
C HIS A 36 -10.40 3.77 7.26
N TRP A 37 -9.63 3.79 6.17
CA TRP A 37 -8.17 3.80 6.24
C TRP A 37 -7.63 5.01 7.00
N TYR A 38 -8.13 6.20 6.68
CA TYR A 38 -7.70 7.45 7.29
C TYR A 38 -7.97 7.48 8.80
N ASP A 39 -9.15 7.04 9.23
CA ASP A 39 -9.49 6.91 10.64
C ASP A 39 -8.56 5.93 11.36
N GLY A 40 -8.31 4.76 10.75
CA GLY A 40 -7.36 3.77 11.27
C GLY A 40 -5.95 4.31 11.42
N TRP A 41 -5.47 5.12 10.47
CA TRP A 41 -4.12 5.67 10.51
C TRP A 41 -3.97 6.80 11.54
N LEU A 42 -4.97 7.67 11.69
CA LEU A 42 -4.90 8.82 12.60
C LEU A 42 -5.29 8.47 14.03
N ASN A 43 -6.43 7.82 14.19
CA ASN A 43 -7.03 7.57 15.50
C ASN A 43 -6.64 6.20 16.06
N LYS A 44 -5.93 5.36 15.27
CA LYS A 44 -5.48 4.01 15.66
C LYS A 44 -6.65 3.12 16.12
N SER A 45 -7.82 3.38 15.53
CA SER A 45 -9.12 2.90 16.00
C SER A 45 -9.49 1.49 15.52
N ILE A 46 -8.74 0.93 14.57
CA ILE A 46 -9.17 -0.26 13.81
C ILE A 46 -8.35 -1.49 14.18
N SER A 47 -7.03 -1.47 13.97
CA SER A 47 -6.14 -2.52 14.44
C SER A 47 -4.70 -2.02 14.53
N ILE A 48 -3.90 -2.69 15.34
CA ILE A 48 -2.46 -2.40 15.45
C ILE A 48 -1.75 -2.60 14.09
N GLU A 49 -2.31 -3.45 13.23
CA GLU A 49 -1.80 -3.70 11.88
C GLU A 49 -1.99 -2.50 10.95
N HIS A 50 -3.12 -1.80 11.07
CA HIS A 50 -3.37 -0.58 10.28
C HIS A 50 -2.35 0.52 10.61
N GLU A 51 -1.75 0.49 11.82
CA GLU A 51 -0.68 1.42 12.16
C GLU A 51 0.58 1.24 11.30
N TYR A 52 0.86 0.02 10.81
CA TYR A 52 2.01 -0.23 9.91
C TYR A 52 1.88 0.50 8.58
N PHE A 53 0.67 0.87 8.19
CA PHE A 53 0.36 1.51 6.91
C PHE A 53 0.11 3.02 7.03
N SER A 54 0.43 3.63 8.19
CA SER A 54 0.24 5.06 8.44
C SER A 54 1.01 5.98 7.46
N HIS A 55 2.05 5.49 6.80
CA HIS A 55 2.70 6.19 5.68
C HIS A 55 1.76 6.47 4.50
N GLY A 56 0.65 5.73 4.38
CA GLY A 56 -0.41 5.96 3.41
C GLY A 56 -1.07 7.33 3.52
N LEU A 57 -1.05 7.96 4.70
CA LEU A 57 -1.61 9.30 4.94
C LEU A 57 -0.99 10.35 4.01
N ILE A 58 0.34 10.29 3.81
CA ILE A 58 1.08 11.15 2.89
C ILE A 58 1.19 10.48 1.51
N GLY A 59 1.27 9.15 1.52
CA GLY A 59 1.44 8.32 0.34
C GLY A 59 0.35 8.42 -0.70
N ILE A 60 -0.92 8.35 -0.29
CA ILE A 60 -2.08 8.40 -1.19
C ILE A 60 -2.21 9.78 -1.86
N PRO A 61 -2.15 10.92 -1.14
CA PRO A 61 -2.11 12.25 -1.78
C PRO A 61 -0.93 12.41 -2.74
N PHE A 62 0.24 11.89 -2.38
CA PHE A 62 1.41 11.95 -3.25
C PHE A 62 1.23 11.11 -4.53
N ALA A 63 0.65 9.91 -4.43
CA ALA A 63 0.30 9.09 -5.59
C ALA A 63 -0.70 9.81 -6.51
N ALA A 64 -1.72 10.45 -5.94
CA ALA A 64 -2.71 11.24 -6.68
C ALA A 64 -2.06 12.44 -7.38
N TYR A 65 -1.16 13.17 -6.71
CA TYR A 65 -0.38 14.25 -7.30
C TYR A 65 0.45 13.76 -8.49
N ILE A 66 1.15 12.63 -8.36
CA ILE A 66 1.94 12.06 -9.46
C ILE A 66 1.02 11.66 -10.63
N ALA A 67 -0.11 11.02 -10.37
CA ALA A 67 -1.08 10.69 -11.41
C ALA A 67 -1.57 11.97 -12.14
N TRP A 68 -1.85 13.03 -11.40
CA TRP A 68 -2.28 14.32 -11.94
C TRP A 68 -1.22 15.00 -12.82
N THR A 69 0.05 14.97 -12.43
CA THR A 69 1.14 15.53 -13.26
C THR A 69 1.33 14.76 -14.57
N LYS A 70 0.97 13.48 -14.61
CA LYS A 70 1.06 12.62 -15.81
C LYS A 70 -0.17 12.72 -16.73
N ARG A 71 -1.20 13.50 -16.39
CA ARG A 71 -2.46 13.57 -17.16
C ARG A 71 -2.29 13.96 -18.64
N HIS A 72 -1.35 14.86 -18.95
CA HIS A 72 -1.10 15.27 -20.35
C HIS A 72 -0.49 14.13 -21.16
N ARG A 73 0.47 13.39 -20.59
CA ARG A 73 1.05 12.20 -21.23
C ARG A 73 0.01 11.10 -21.37
N TRP A 74 -0.88 10.96 -20.38
CA TRP A 74 -2.00 10.02 -20.44
C TRP A 74 -2.95 10.31 -21.61
N GLN A 75 -3.30 11.59 -21.83
CA GLN A 75 -4.15 12.00 -22.94
C GLN A 75 -3.54 11.69 -24.30
N GLN A 76 -2.21 11.77 -24.43
CA GLN A 76 -1.48 11.46 -25.67
C GLN A 76 -1.41 9.96 -26.00
N LEU A 77 -1.65 9.07 -25.03
CA LEU A 77 -1.66 7.63 -25.28
C LEU A 77 -2.89 7.23 -26.10
N ALA A 78 -2.73 6.26 -27.01
CA ALA A 78 -3.85 5.68 -27.74
C ALA A 78 -4.81 4.94 -26.78
N ASN A 79 -6.12 5.07 -27.02
CA ASN A 79 -7.11 4.26 -26.33
C ASN A 79 -7.03 2.82 -26.85
N ARG A 80 -6.57 1.90 -25.99
CA ARG A 80 -6.43 0.47 -26.30
C ARG A 80 -6.77 -0.33 -25.06
N SER A 81 -7.84 -1.08 -25.13
CA SER A 81 -8.24 -1.96 -24.04
C SER A 81 -7.42 -3.23 -24.01
N HIS A 82 -7.06 -3.65 -22.80
CA HIS A 82 -6.35 -4.89 -22.54
C HIS A 82 -7.23 -5.82 -21.72
N LEU A 83 -7.31 -7.11 -22.09
CA LEU A 83 -8.18 -8.10 -21.45
C LEU A 83 -7.94 -8.21 -19.94
N LEU A 84 -6.66 -8.13 -19.52
CA LEU A 84 -6.27 -8.12 -18.11
C LEU A 84 -6.90 -6.96 -17.32
N GLY A 85 -7.22 -5.84 -17.98
CA GLY A 85 -7.94 -4.73 -17.35
C GLY A 85 -9.35 -5.15 -16.92
N GLY A 86 -10.07 -5.87 -17.78
CA GLY A 86 -11.39 -6.40 -17.45
C GLY A 86 -11.34 -7.45 -16.35
N ILE A 87 -10.34 -8.33 -16.37
CA ILE A 87 -10.12 -9.34 -15.31
C ILE A 87 -9.88 -8.66 -13.96
N LEU A 88 -9.01 -7.64 -13.91
CA LEU A 88 -8.71 -6.92 -12.67
C LEU A 88 -9.89 -6.11 -12.15
N ILE A 89 -10.67 -5.48 -13.04
CA ILE A 89 -11.92 -4.80 -12.64
C ILE A 89 -12.92 -5.82 -12.07
N GLY A 90 -13.10 -6.96 -12.73
CA GLY A 90 -13.99 -8.02 -12.25
C GLY A 90 -13.55 -8.59 -10.90
N LEU A 91 -12.25 -8.90 -10.75
CA LEU A 91 -11.67 -9.36 -9.49
C LEU A 91 -11.82 -8.32 -8.38
N GLY A 92 -11.55 -7.05 -8.68
CA GLY A 92 -11.75 -5.95 -7.74
C GLY A 92 -13.21 -5.81 -7.32
N GLY A 93 -14.15 -5.96 -8.25
CA GLY A 93 -15.59 -5.99 -7.93
C GLY A 93 -15.96 -7.15 -7.00
N ILE A 94 -15.47 -8.37 -7.27
CA ILE A 94 -15.68 -9.53 -6.39
C ILE A 94 -15.10 -9.29 -5.00
N PHE A 95 -13.89 -8.74 -4.93
CA PHE A 95 -13.23 -8.42 -3.67
C PHE A 95 -13.98 -7.39 -2.86
N TYR A 96 -14.45 -6.31 -3.50
CA TYR A 96 -15.26 -5.28 -2.85
C TYR A 96 -16.58 -5.85 -2.30
N LEU A 97 -17.25 -6.70 -3.08
CA LEU A 97 -18.54 -7.29 -2.72
C LEU A 97 -18.44 -8.48 -1.76
N SER A 98 -17.23 -8.98 -1.47
CA SER A 98 -17.02 -10.13 -0.59
C SER A 98 -17.43 -9.90 0.87
N GLY A 99 -17.54 -8.64 1.29
CA GLY A 99 -17.82 -8.26 2.69
C GLY A 99 -16.64 -8.45 3.65
N LEU A 100 -15.51 -8.95 3.16
CA LEU A 100 -14.30 -9.15 3.96
C LEU A 100 -13.41 -7.90 3.89
N PRO A 101 -13.03 -7.29 5.03
CA PRO A 101 -12.27 -6.03 5.05
C PRO A 101 -10.96 -6.09 4.24
N HIS A 102 -10.20 -7.18 4.34
CA HIS A 102 -8.94 -7.36 3.62
C HIS A 102 -9.12 -7.33 2.09
N PHE A 103 -10.12 -8.06 1.58
CA PHE A 103 -10.42 -8.06 0.14
C PHE A 103 -10.99 -6.72 -0.31
N ALA A 104 -11.86 -6.10 0.50
CA ALA A 104 -12.35 -4.75 0.21
C ALA A 104 -11.18 -3.75 0.09
N ASN A 105 -10.14 -3.86 0.93
CA ASN A 105 -8.95 -3.02 0.83
C ASN A 105 -8.18 -3.27 -0.48
N LEU A 106 -7.90 -4.54 -0.81
CA LEU A 106 -7.20 -4.93 -2.04
C LEU A 106 -7.98 -4.62 -3.33
N SER A 107 -9.30 -4.48 -3.23
CA SER A 107 -10.14 -4.14 -4.38
C SER A 107 -9.76 -2.79 -4.99
N PHE A 108 -9.38 -1.81 -4.17
CA PHE A 108 -9.06 -0.46 -4.63
C PHE A 108 -7.86 -0.41 -5.58
N PRO A 109 -6.65 -0.88 -5.21
CA PRO A 109 -5.52 -0.92 -6.14
C PRO A 109 -5.77 -1.84 -7.35
N ALA A 110 -6.55 -2.91 -7.19
CA ALA A 110 -6.94 -3.80 -8.29
C ALA A 110 -7.81 -3.08 -9.33
N ILE A 111 -8.86 -2.37 -8.90
CA ILE A 111 -9.73 -1.61 -9.79
C ILE A 111 -8.96 -0.48 -10.48
N LEU A 112 -8.12 0.28 -9.76
CA LEU A 112 -7.30 1.33 -10.37
C LEU A 112 -6.36 0.79 -11.45
N SER A 113 -5.70 -0.34 -11.17
CA SER A 113 -4.83 -1.03 -12.13
C SER A 113 -5.62 -1.53 -13.35
N GLY A 114 -6.81 -2.10 -13.10
CA GLY A 114 -7.72 -2.58 -14.13
C GLY A 114 -8.23 -1.47 -15.04
N ILE A 115 -8.62 -0.32 -14.49
CA ILE A 115 -9.01 0.88 -15.24
C ILE A 115 -7.85 1.36 -16.11
N CYS A 116 -6.63 1.39 -15.57
CA CYS A 116 -5.47 1.84 -16.32
C CYS A 116 -5.23 0.98 -17.58
N LEU A 117 -5.33 -0.34 -17.40
CA LEU A 117 -5.21 -1.33 -18.48
C LEU A 117 -6.40 -1.33 -19.44
N TRP A 118 -7.61 -1.06 -18.95
CA TRP A 118 -8.81 -1.05 -19.78
C TRP A 118 -8.87 0.19 -20.69
N LEU A 119 -8.43 1.35 -20.20
CA LEU A 119 -8.50 2.60 -20.97
C LEU A 119 -7.33 2.77 -21.95
N LYS A 120 -6.11 2.48 -21.50
CA LYS A 120 -4.87 2.79 -22.24
C LYS A 120 -3.92 1.59 -22.39
N GLY A 121 -4.31 0.41 -21.91
CA GLY A 121 -3.53 -0.82 -22.03
C GLY A 121 -2.24 -0.79 -21.21
N ILE A 122 -1.28 -1.62 -21.62
CA ILE A 122 0.05 -1.69 -21.00
C ILE A 122 0.76 -0.31 -20.95
N PRO A 123 0.70 0.55 -21.98
CA PRO A 123 1.31 1.89 -21.91
C PRO A 123 0.74 2.75 -20.77
N GLY A 124 -0.58 2.73 -20.58
CA GLY A 124 -1.23 3.46 -19.49
C GLY A 124 -0.85 2.92 -18.12
N PHE A 125 -0.89 1.59 -17.96
CA PHE A 125 -0.46 0.93 -16.74
C PHE A 125 1.00 1.25 -16.38
N ARG A 126 1.92 1.24 -17.36
CA ARG A 126 3.32 1.64 -17.13
C ARG A 126 3.44 3.12 -16.77
N LEU A 127 2.69 4.00 -17.42
CA LEU A 127 2.71 5.43 -17.11
C LEU A 127 2.28 5.68 -15.65
N MET A 128 1.22 5.00 -15.20
CA MET A 128 0.67 5.09 -13.84
C MET A 128 1.30 4.10 -12.85
N GLY A 129 2.31 3.32 -13.26
CA GLY A 129 2.85 2.23 -12.45
C GLY A 129 3.40 2.68 -11.11
N PHE A 130 4.08 3.83 -11.06
CA PHE A 130 4.60 4.37 -9.79
C PHE A 130 3.48 4.86 -8.85
N PRO A 131 2.51 5.69 -9.28
CA PRO A 131 1.30 5.96 -8.49
C PRO A 131 0.59 4.69 -7.98
N LEU A 132 0.39 3.69 -8.84
CA LEU A 132 -0.27 2.45 -8.48
C LEU A 132 0.52 1.65 -7.45
N LEU A 133 1.85 1.62 -7.56
CA LEU A 133 2.74 1.00 -6.58
C LEU A 133 2.61 1.67 -5.21
N LEU A 134 2.57 3.00 -5.17
CA LEU A 134 2.39 3.74 -3.92
C LEU A 134 1.03 3.44 -3.28
N VAL A 135 -0.06 3.44 -4.06
CA VAL A 135 -1.39 3.07 -3.55
C VAL A 135 -1.40 1.63 -3.02
N PHE A 136 -0.79 0.69 -3.76
CA PHE A 136 -0.70 -0.70 -3.34
C PHE A 136 0.08 -0.85 -2.01
N LEU A 137 1.24 -0.22 -1.88
CA LEU A 137 2.04 -0.26 -0.64
C LEU A 137 1.42 0.50 0.53
N ALA A 138 0.51 1.43 0.27
CA ALA A 138 -0.27 2.13 1.28
C ALA A 138 -1.57 1.38 1.65
N THR A 139 -1.97 0.36 0.89
CA THR A 139 -3.21 -0.38 1.13
C THR A 139 -3.04 -1.28 2.37
N PRO A 140 -3.84 -1.10 3.44
CA PRO A 140 -3.77 -1.95 4.62
C PRO A 140 -4.09 -3.41 4.28
N THR A 141 -3.16 -4.30 4.57
CA THR A 141 -3.20 -5.74 4.27
C THR A 141 -2.58 -6.54 5.41
N ASP A 142 -2.84 -7.84 5.43
CA ASP A 142 -2.36 -8.78 6.47
C ASP A 142 -0.88 -9.17 6.28
N VAL A 143 -0.17 -8.49 5.36
CA VAL A 143 1.25 -8.72 5.09
C VAL A 143 2.12 -8.63 6.34
N PRO A 144 1.91 -7.69 7.30
CA PRO A 144 2.69 -7.66 8.54
C PRO A 144 2.60 -8.97 9.33
N TYR A 145 1.44 -9.62 9.38
CA TYR A 145 1.25 -10.91 10.08
C TYR A 145 2.06 -12.03 9.43
N LEU A 146 2.19 -12.03 8.11
CA LEU A 146 3.01 -13.01 7.40
C LEU A 146 4.51 -12.82 7.65
N ILE A 147 4.92 -11.60 8.03
CA ILE A 147 6.33 -11.24 8.25
C ILE A 147 6.69 -11.31 9.75
N GLU A 148 5.71 -11.17 10.64
CA GLU A 148 5.87 -11.20 12.09
C GLU A 148 6.70 -12.39 12.63
N PRO A 149 6.53 -13.64 12.13
CA PRO A 149 7.35 -14.77 12.59
C PRO A 149 8.85 -14.59 12.35
N TYR A 150 9.24 -13.82 11.34
CA TYR A 150 10.65 -13.52 11.06
C TYR A 150 11.25 -12.53 12.07
N ALA A 151 10.42 -11.77 12.78
CA ALA A 151 10.85 -10.87 13.84
C ALA A 151 11.00 -11.58 15.20
N LEU A 152 10.48 -12.80 15.37
CA LEU A 152 10.54 -13.54 16.64
C LEU A 152 11.97 -13.74 17.19
N PRO A 153 12.99 -14.09 16.39
CA PRO A 153 14.35 -14.22 16.89
C PRO A 153 14.89 -12.90 17.46
N LEU A 154 14.58 -11.78 16.79
CA LEU A 154 14.98 -10.45 17.23
C LEU A 154 14.22 -10.03 18.50
N GLN A 155 12.91 -10.29 18.57
CA GLN A 155 12.11 -10.02 19.77
C GLN A 155 12.62 -10.80 20.98
N SER A 156 12.94 -12.09 20.79
CA SER A 156 13.53 -12.94 21.83
C SER A 156 14.91 -12.42 22.27
N PHE A 157 15.76 -12.00 21.33
CA PHE A 157 17.04 -11.39 21.65
C PHE A 157 16.88 -10.11 22.48
N ILE A 158 15.97 -9.23 22.11
CA ILE A 158 15.64 -8.01 22.86
C ILE A 158 15.11 -8.37 24.26
N ALA A 159 14.21 -9.35 24.37
CA ALA A 159 13.65 -9.80 25.64
C ALA A 159 14.74 -10.34 26.58
N ASN A 160 15.68 -11.12 26.05
CA ASN A 160 16.82 -11.64 26.82
C ASN A 160 17.76 -10.53 27.30
N ILE A 161 18.09 -9.55 26.44
CA ILE A 161 18.90 -8.40 26.84
C ILE A 161 18.19 -7.56 27.90
N ALA A 162 16.91 -7.27 27.70
CA ALA A 162 16.11 -6.53 28.68
C ALA A 162 16.07 -7.29 30.01
N GLY A 163 15.82 -8.60 30.00
CA GLY A 163 15.86 -9.45 31.19
C GLY A 163 17.21 -9.40 31.89
N PHE A 164 18.32 -9.49 31.15
CA PHE A 164 19.67 -9.39 31.70
C PHE A 164 19.93 -8.04 32.39
N ILE A 165 19.52 -6.93 31.76
CA ILE A 165 19.67 -5.58 32.32
C ILE A 165 18.84 -5.44 33.59
N LEU A 166 17.57 -5.84 33.54
CA LEU A 166 16.64 -5.71 34.67
C LEU A 166 17.06 -6.60 35.86
N SER A 167 17.52 -7.83 35.59
CA SER A 167 18.09 -8.72 36.61
C SER A 167 19.36 -8.14 37.24
N SER A 168 20.24 -7.53 36.42
CA SER A 168 21.46 -6.88 36.91
C SER A 168 21.18 -5.67 37.81
N LEU A 169 19.99 -5.06 37.70
CA LEU A 169 19.50 -3.99 38.58
C LEU A 169 18.82 -4.52 39.85
N GLY A 170 18.82 -5.84 40.09
CA GLY A 170 18.28 -6.48 41.28
C GLY A 170 16.77 -6.74 41.23
N MET A 171 16.15 -6.68 40.05
CA MET A 171 14.73 -7.02 39.90
C MET A 171 14.55 -8.53 39.65
N ASP A 172 13.48 -9.08 40.22
CA ASP A 172 13.06 -10.46 39.96
C ASP A 172 12.39 -10.53 38.58
N VAL A 173 13.12 -11.07 37.60
CA VAL A 173 12.71 -11.13 36.19
C VAL A 173 12.87 -12.54 35.65
N THR A 174 11.78 -13.08 35.11
CA THR A 174 11.80 -14.32 34.31
C THR A 174 11.52 -13.98 32.85
N VAL A 175 12.33 -14.50 31.93
CA VAL A 175 12.12 -14.32 30.49
C VAL A 175 11.62 -15.64 29.90
N GLU A 176 10.46 -15.61 29.26
CA GLU A 176 9.93 -16.73 28.48
C GLU A 176 9.69 -16.26 27.04
N GLN A 177 10.55 -16.69 26.12
CA GLN A 177 10.50 -16.30 24.70
C GLN A 177 10.53 -14.77 24.50
N ILE A 178 9.38 -14.14 24.26
CA ILE A 178 9.23 -12.69 24.03
C ILE A 178 8.59 -11.97 25.23
N TYR A 179 8.26 -12.70 26.30
CA TYR A 179 7.61 -12.20 27.50
C TYR A 179 8.61 -12.04 28.65
N LEU A 180 8.49 -10.93 29.38
CA LEU A 180 9.20 -10.66 30.61
C LEU A 180 8.21 -10.59 31.77
N PHE A 181 8.45 -11.41 32.79
CA PHE A 181 7.69 -11.41 34.04
C PHE A 181 8.48 -10.66 35.08
N VAL A 182 8.05 -9.45 35.45
CA VAL A 182 8.74 -8.54 36.37
C VAL A 182 7.81 -8.17 37.50
N GLY A 183 8.11 -8.60 38.73
CA GLY A 183 7.31 -8.23 39.92
C GLY A 183 5.81 -8.53 39.79
N GLY A 184 5.46 -9.69 39.21
CA GLY A 184 4.07 -10.12 38.99
C GLY A 184 3.36 -9.47 37.80
N ARG A 185 4.06 -8.68 36.97
CA ARG A 185 3.53 -8.10 35.71
C ARG A 185 4.15 -8.78 34.51
N VAL A 186 3.38 -8.93 33.44
CA VAL A 186 3.84 -9.44 32.15
C VAL A 186 4.07 -8.27 31.21
N VAL A 187 5.24 -8.22 30.60
CA VAL A 187 5.61 -7.25 29.55
C VAL A 187 6.00 -8.03 28.31
N GLU A 188 5.35 -7.76 27.19
CA GLU A 188 5.62 -8.39 25.90
C GLU A 188 6.50 -7.48 25.03
N VAL A 189 7.50 -8.07 24.36
CA VAL A 189 8.26 -7.39 23.31
C VAL A 189 7.48 -7.46 21.99
N ALA A 190 6.57 -6.51 21.81
CA ALA A 190 5.72 -6.45 20.62
C ALA A 190 6.53 -6.28 19.31
N PRO A 191 6.02 -6.75 18.15
CA PRO A 191 6.72 -6.65 16.86
C PRO A 191 7.04 -5.23 16.39
N HIS A 192 6.29 -4.23 16.89
CA HIS A 192 6.59 -2.81 16.64
C HIS A 192 7.92 -2.38 17.25
N CYS A 193 8.31 -2.98 18.37
CA CYS A 193 9.59 -2.74 19.04
C CYS A 193 10.76 -3.43 18.31
N ALA A 194 10.46 -4.41 17.43
CA ALA A 194 11.43 -5.09 16.58
C ALA A 194 11.65 -4.39 15.22
N GLY A 195 11.24 -3.12 15.09
CA GLY A 195 11.61 -2.28 13.94
C GLY A 195 10.72 -2.42 12.68
N LEU A 196 9.76 -3.34 12.67
CA LEU A 196 8.94 -3.62 11.49
C LEU A 196 8.14 -2.39 10.98
N LYS A 197 7.65 -1.54 11.90
CA LYS A 197 6.96 -0.28 11.53
C LYS A 197 7.90 0.73 10.88
N MET A 198 9.12 0.82 11.39
CA MET A 198 10.16 1.67 10.80
C MET A 198 10.57 1.15 9.43
N LEU A 199 10.63 -0.17 9.22
CA LEU A 199 10.97 -0.78 7.94
C LEU A 199 9.97 -0.40 6.83
N PHE A 200 8.66 -0.57 7.07
CA PHE A 200 7.65 -0.20 6.08
C PHE A 200 7.69 1.29 5.76
N THR A 201 7.76 2.12 6.81
CA THR A 201 7.79 3.58 6.66
C THR A 201 9.05 4.04 5.91
N SER A 202 10.22 3.52 6.27
CA SER A 202 11.50 3.90 5.68
C SER A 202 11.61 3.47 4.22
N LEU A 203 11.14 2.27 3.87
CA LEU A 203 11.05 1.80 2.48
C LEU A 203 10.10 2.69 1.67
N TYR A 204 8.92 2.99 2.21
CA TYR A 204 7.93 3.82 1.53
C TYR A 204 8.43 5.24 1.27
N VAL A 205 8.98 5.89 2.29
CA VAL A 205 9.56 7.23 2.17
C VAL A 205 10.78 7.23 1.25
N SER A 206 11.61 6.19 1.29
CA SER A 206 12.75 6.05 0.36
C SER A 206 12.28 5.98 -1.09
N LEU A 207 11.21 5.25 -1.40
CA LEU A 207 10.61 5.23 -2.73
C LEU A 207 10.11 6.61 -3.16
N MET A 208 9.45 7.35 -2.25
CA MET A 208 9.01 8.71 -2.52
C MET A 208 10.19 9.65 -2.83
N LEU A 209 11.26 9.59 -2.03
CA LEU A 209 12.47 10.40 -2.22
C LEU A 209 13.21 10.04 -3.51
N LEU A 210 13.32 8.76 -3.86
CA LEU A 210 13.92 8.31 -5.12
C LEU A 210 13.16 8.83 -6.33
N TYR A 211 11.83 8.83 -6.25
CA TYR A 211 10.98 9.38 -7.31
C TYR A 211 11.12 10.89 -7.41
N TRP A 212 11.00 11.60 -6.28
CA TRP A 212 11.09 13.06 -6.24
C TRP A 212 12.44 13.59 -6.74
N SER A 213 13.54 12.96 -6.33
CA SER A 213 14.89 13.32 -6.76
C SER A 213 15.25 12.86 -8.18
N GLY A 214 14.39 12.07 -8.83
CA GLY A 214 14.70 11.40 -10.10
C GLY A 214 15.78 10.31 -9.99
N ALA A 215 16.31 10.03 -8.79
CA ALA A 215 17.34 9.02 -8.56
C ALA A 215 16.84 7.58 -8.79
N ILE A 216 15.52 7.37 -8.86
CA ILE A 216 14.89 6.07 -9.14
C ILE A 216 15.40 5.42 -10.43
N ALA A 217 15.85 6.21 -11.40
CA ALA A 217 16.43 5.71 -12.65
C ALA A 217 17.79 5.00 -12.46
N SER A 218 18.51 5.30 -11.37
CA SER A 218 19.81 4.71 -11.07
C SER A 218 19.65 3.50 -10.14
N ARG A 219 19.90 2.29 -10.68
CA ARG A 219 19.85 1.04 -9.90
C ARG A 219 20.75 1.08 -8.67
N ARG A 220 21.92 1.74 -8.75
CA ARG A 220 22.84 1.88 -7.62
C ARG A 220 22.26 2.75 -6.51
N LYS A 221 21.74 3.94 -6.84
CA LYS A 221 21.14 4.85 -5.82
C LYS A 221 19.90 4.22 -5.19
N THR A 222 19.05 3.59 -6.00
CA THR A 222 17.87 2.86 -5.53
C THR A 222 18.26 1.72 -4.59
N GLY A 223 19.23 0.88 -4.99
CA GLY A 223 19.69 -0.24 -4.17
C GLY A 223 20.35 0.20 -2.87
N LEU A 224 21.19 1.24 -2.92
CA LEU A 224 21.84 1.80 -1.73
C LEU A 224 20.83 2.37 -0.74
N LEU A 225 19.86 3.16 -1.21
CA LEU A 225 18.89 3.78 -0.31
C LEU A 225 17.93 2.74 0.29
N LEU A 226 17.40 1.84 -0.54
CA LEU A 226 16.49 0.79 -0.04
C LEU A 226 17.22 -0.19 0.87
N GLY A 227 18.44 -0.61 0.50
CA GLY A 227 19.26 -1.49 1.35
C GLY A 227 19.64 -0.83 2.67
N GLY A 228 20.01 0.46 2.64
CA GLY A 228 20.27 1.24 3.85
C GLY A 228 19.03 1.41 4.72
N ALA A 229 17.85 1.63 4.12
CA ALA A 229 16.59 1.72 4.84
C ALA A 229 16.26 0.41 5.58
N VAL A 230 16.49 -0.75 4.94
CA VAL A 230 16.33 -2.06 5.60
C VAL A 230 17.31 -2.21 6.76
N LEU A 231 18.60 -1.94 6.54
CA LEU A 231 19.66 -2.12 7.54
C LEU A 231 19.52 -1.19 8.77
N ILE A 232 18.94 0.00 8.61
CA ILE A 232 18.73 0.93 9.73
C ILE A 232 17.45 0.56 10.51
N SER A 233 16.51 -0.13 9.86
CA SER A 233 15.20 -0.42 10.46
C SER A 233 15.16 -1.74 11.24
N VAL A 234 16.14 -2.63 11.07
CA VAL A 234 16.25 -3.95 11.70
C VAL A 234 17.64 -4.10 12.31
#